data_AF-A0A9X0CLN3-F1
#
_entry.id   AF-A0A9X0CLN3-F1
#
_cell.length_a   1.000
_cell.length_b   1.000
_cell.length_c   1.000
_cell.angle_alpha   90.00
_cell.angle_beta   90.00
_cell.angle_gamma   90.00
#
_symmetry.space_group_name_H-M   'P 1'
#
loop_
_entity.id
_entity.type
_entity.pdbx_description
1 polymer ?
#
loop_
_entity_poly.entity_id
_entity_poly.type
_entity_poly.pdbx_seq_one_letter_code
_entity_poly.pdbx_strand_id
1 'polypeptide(L)'
;MDTVCYEKVLENVEQGHQVMVFVHARNATVKTALTLREMAANQGDAKLFHAPQGPEYGTAEKQVMRSRNKQLRELFPDGFSIHHAGMLRQDRTMVEQLFSRGLIRVLVCTATLAWGVNLPAHAVVIKGTQVYDAKKGSFVDIGILDVLQIFGRAGRPQFDKQGEGIIITSHEKLSHYLALLTRQSPIESQFISSLTDSLNAEIALGTVTNVDEAVEWLSYTYLYIRMRVNPLAYGIPYGAKERNGYLNSTDLGRTASHFYIKHDTIEVFNEMFKEHMPEPDVLSMLSHSQEFEQVKVREDETSELEFHMSENCPLPVKGGVRKQLRQDQHPATNLHLQRFCRLLLAGL
;
A
#
# COMPACT_ATOMS: atom_id res chain seq x y z
N MET A 1 -11.89 11.21 15.83
CA MET A 1 -12.15 10.05 14.94
C MET A 1 -12.63 8.84 15.73
N ASP A 2 -12.00 8.49 16.85
CA ASP A 2 -12.41 7.33 17.66
C ASP A 2 -13.88 7.40 18.12
N THR A 3 -14.33 8.54 18.64
CA THR A 3 -15.72 8.76 19.04
C THR A 3 -16.71 8.57 17.90
N VAL A 4 -16.48 9.22 16.76
CA VAL A 4 -17.34 9.07 15.57
C VAL A 4 -17.36 7.63 15.06
N CYS A 5 -16.20 6.95 15.09
CA CYS A 5 -16.12 5.54 14.73
C CYS A 5 -16.94 4.67 15.68
N TYR A 6 -16.87 4.95 16.99
CA TYR A 6 -17.64 4.24 18.00
C TYR A 6 -19.14 4.45 17.81
N GLU A 7 -19.60 5.69 17.66
CA GLU A 7 -21.01 6.03 17.42
C GLU A 7 -21.57 5.29 16.21
N LYS A 8 -20.84 5.32 15.08
CA LYS A 8 -21.27 4.64 13.84
C LYS A 8 -21.27 3.11 13.93
N VAL A 9 -20.32 2.56 14.68
CA VAL A 9 -20.31 1.11 14.97
C VAL A 9 -21.48 0.75 15.88
N LEU A 10 -21.73 1.54 16.93
CA LEU A 10 -22.82 1.31 17.88
C LEU A 10 -24.18 1.34 17.18
N GLU A 11 -24.46 2.37 16.36
CA GLU A 11 -25.71 2.49 15.57
C GLU A 11 -26.02 1.22 14.77
N ASN A 12 -24.99 0.58 14.19
CA ASN A 12 -25.14 -0.64 13.42
C ASN A 12 -25.30 -1.88 14.32
N VAL A 13 -24.53 -1.98 15.40
CA VAL A 13 -24.59 -3.11 16.33
C VAL A 13 -25.93 -3.14 17.08
N GLU A 14 -26.50 -1.99 17.41
CA GLU A 14 -27.85 -1.85 18.00
C GLU A 14 -28.94 -2.43 17.08
N GLN A 15 -28.77 -2.32 15.76
CA GLN A 15 -29.64 -2.93 14.76
C GLN A 15 -29.36 -4.43 14.56
N GLY A 16 -28.43 -5.00 15.31
CA GLY A 16 -28.02 -6.40 15.22
C GLY A 16 -27.06 -6.71 14.07
N HIS A 17 -26.54 -5.68 13.40
CA HIS A 17 -25.66 -5.81 12.26
C HIS A 17 -24.19 -6.03 12.65
N GLN A 18 -23.43 -6.65 11.75
CA GLN A 18 -21.98 -6.80 11.91
C GLN A 18 -21.26 -5.67 11.17
N VAL A 19 -20.16 -5.19 11.75
CA VAL A 19 -19.41 -4.04 11.25
C VAL A 19 -17.95 -4.41 11.01
N MET A 20 -17.40 -4.01 9.86
CA MET A 20 -15.96 -4.01 9.62
C MET A 20 -15.38 -2.62 9.73
N VAL A 21 -14.30 -2.45 10.52
CA VAL A 21 -13.60 -1.18 10.67
C VAL A 21 -12.23 -1.28 10.02
N PHE A 22 -12.03 -0.57 8.92
CA PHE A 22 -10.78 -0.52 8.17
C PHE A 22 -9.85 0.57 8.70
N VAL A 23 -8.60 0.18 8.95
CA VAL A 23 -7.50 1.05 9.37
C VAL A 23 -6.24 0.80 8.53
N HIS A 24 -5.26 1.70 8.63
CA HIS A 24 -4.12 1.72 7.70
C HIS A 24 -2.86 1.01 8.18
N ALA A 25 -2.84 0.58 9.44
CA ALA A 25 -1.67 -0.05 10.03
C ALA A 25 -2.04 -1.25 10.92
N ARG A 26 -1.13 -2.23 10.99
CA ARG A 26 -1.33 -3.48 11.76
C ARG A 26 -1.49 -3.22 13.26
N ASN A 27 -0.67 -2.33 13.81
CA ASN A 27 -0.78 -1.88 15.19
C ASN A 27 -2.08 -1.07 15.43
N ALA A 28 -2.57 -0.36 14.42
CA ALA A 28 -3.82 0.39 14.52
C ALA A 28 -5.06 -0.49 14.62
N THR A 29 -5.03 -1.74 14.13
CA THR A 29 -6.19 -2.66 14.29
C THR A 29 -6.40 -2.98 15.76
N VAL A 30 -5.33 -3.36 16.46
CA VAL A 30 -5.35 -3.69 17.89
C VAL A 30 -5.74 -2.47 18.70
N LYS A 31 -5.08 -1.33 18.46
CA LYS A 31 -5.37 -0.08 19.18
C LYS A 31 -6.84 0.31 19.03
N THR A 32 -7.36 0.29 17.81
CA THR A 32 -8.75 0.66 17.53
C THR A 32 -9.73 -0.32 18.18
N ALA A 33 -9.50 -1.63 18.07
CA ALA A 33 -10.38 -2.63 18.69
C ALA A 33 -10.44 -2.46 20.22
N LEU A 34 -9.29 -2.25 20.87
CA LEU A 34 -9.22 -2.01 22.31
C LEU A 34 -9.93 -0.70 22.70
N THR A 35 -9.71 0.39 21.96
CA THR A 35 -10.39 1.67 22.21
C THR A 35 -11.90 1.54 22.07
N LEU A 36 -12.41 0.90 21.02
CA LEU A 36 -13.85 0.71 20.83
C LEU A 36 -14.46 -0.16 21.95
N ARG A 37 -13.76 -1.22 22.36
CA ARG A 37 -14.16 -2.06 23.50
C ARG A 37 -14.22 -1.25 24.81
N GLU A 38 -13.20 -0.44 25.08
CA GLU A 38 -13.13 0.38 26.28
C GLU A 38 -14.24 1.43 26.30
N MET A 39 -14.53 2.06 25.15
CA MET A 39 -15.65 2.98 25.01
C MET A 39 -16.99 2.28 25.29
N ALA A 40 -17.19 1.06 24.78
CA ALA A 40 -18.38 0.26 25.05
C ALA A 40 -18.53 -0.08 26.55
N ALA A 41 -17.42 -0.41 27.22
CA ALA A 41 -17.43 -0.69 28.65
C ALA A 41 -17.78 0.56 29.47
N ASN A 42 -17.19 1.72 29.12
CA ASN A 42 -17.38 2.98 29.83
C ASN A 42 -18.79 3.56 29.64
N GLN A 43 -19.43 3.31 28.50
CA GLN A 43 -20.79 3.80 28.19
C GLN A 43 -21.89 2.81 28.59
N GLY A 44 -21.53 1.59 29.01
CA GLY A 44 -22.48 0.55 29.43
C GLY A 44 -23.06 -0.29 28.29
N ASP A 45 -22.54 -0.12 27.07
CA ASP A 45 -23.03 -0.73 25.84
C ASP A 45 -22.40 -2.10 25.55
N ALA A 46 -21.42 -2.55 26.35
CA ALA A 46 -20.65 -3.77 26.13
C ALA A 46 -21.51 -5.00 25.78
N LYS A 47 -22.69 -5.14 26.40
CA LYS A 47 -23.61 -6.26 26.16
C LYS A 47 -24.15 -6.31 24.73
N LEU A 48 -24.24 -5.17 24.03
CA LEU A 48 -24.72 -5.10 22.64
C LEU A 48 -23.73 -5.77 21.68
N PHE A 49 -22.43 -5.71 22.02
CA PHE A 49 -21.36 -6.29 21.22
C PHE A 49 -21.21 -7.79 21.43
N HIS A 50 -21.75 -8.35 22.51
CA HIS A 50 -21.62 -9.79 22.77
C HIS A 50 -22.38 -10.62 21.73
N ALA A 51 -21.75 -11.72 21.32
CA ALA A 51 -22.40 -12.71 20.47
C ALA A 51 -23.47 -13.50 21.25
N PRO A 52 -24.49 -14.06 20.56
CA PRO A 52 -25.46 -14.95 21.18
C PRO A 52 -24.77 -16.12 21.89
N GLN A 53 -25.03 -16.28 23.18
CA GLN A 53 -24.44 -17.34 24.00
C GLN A 53 -25.14 -18.67 23.68
N GLY A 54 -24.39 -19.63 23.13
CA GLY A 54 -24.89 -20.94 22.73
C GLY A 54 -23.79 -22.00 22.60
N PRO A 55 -24.13 -23.25 22.25
CA PRO A 55 -23.14 -24.33 22.11
C PRO A 55 -22.04 -24.03 21.09
N GLU A 56 -22.41 -23.34 20.00
CA GLU A 56 -21.46 -22.90 18.98
C GLU A 56 -20.46 -21.87 19.53
N TYR A 57 -20.95 -20.89 20.30
CA TYR A 57 -20.09 -19.91 20.97
C TYR A 57 -19.11 -20.59 21.93
N GLY A 58 -19.56 -21.52 22.77
CA GLY A 58 -18.67 -22.23 23.70
C GLY A 58 -17.59 -23.08 23.02
N THR A 59 -17.86 -23.56 21.80
CA THR A 59 -16.86 -24.27 20.97
C THR A 59 -15.86 -23.29 20.37
N ALA A 60 -16.36 -22.18 19.82
CA ALA A 60 -15.53 -21.11 19.29
C ALA A 60 -14.61 -20.49 20.35
N GLU A 61 -15.13 -20.23 21.54
CA GLU A 61 -14.36 -19.68 22.66
C GLU A 61 -13.20 -20.61 23.04
N LYS A 62 -13.44 -21.92 23.16
CA LYS A 62 -12.37 -22.90 23.42
C LYS A 62 -11.32 -22.91 22.31
N GLN A 63 -11.72 -22.76 21.05
CA GLN A 63 -10.81 -22.70 19.92
C GLN A 63 -9.96 -21.42 19.96
N VAL A 64 -10.58 -20.27 20.23
CA VAL A 64 -9.91 -18.97 20.36
C VAL A 64 -8.92 -18.98 21.52
N MET A 65 -9.30 -19.52 22.68
CA MET A 65 -8.43 -19.58 23.86
C MET A 65 -7.16 -20.44 23.64
N ARG A 66 -7.18 -21.35 22.66
CA ARG A 66 -6.00 -22.13 22.24
C ARG A 66 -5.06 -21.38 21.29
N SER A 67 -5.50 -20.27 20.69
CA SER A 67 -4.65 -19.46 19.82
C SER A 67 -3.46 -18.89 20.62
N ARG A 68 -2.33 -18.70 19.93
CA ARG A 68 -1.14 -18.03 20.48
C ARG A 68 -1.29 -16.50 20.47
N ASN A 69 -2.26 -15.98 19.72
CA ASN A 69 -2.51 -14.54 19.62
C ASN A 69 -3.23 -14.04 20.87
N LYS A 70 -2.51 -13.30 21.72
CA LYS A 70 -3.04 -12.75 22.97
C LYS A 70 -4.20 -11.77 22.72
N GLN A 71 -4.06 -10.91 21.72
CA GLN A 71 -5.05 -9.90 21.37
C GLN A 71 -6.37 -10.54 20.94
N LEU A 72 -6.32 -11.63 20.18
CA LEU A 72 -7.51 -12.36 19.77
C LEU A 72 -8.29 -12.93 20.98
N ARG A 73 -7.56 -13.52 21.94
CA ARG A 73 -8.17 -14.08 23.17
C ARG A 73 -8.81 -13.02 24.06
N GLU A 74 -8.23 -11.83 24.10
CA GLU A 74 -8.71 -10.72 24.92
C GLU A 74 -9.90 -9.97 24.29
N LEU A 75 -10.03 -9.96 22.97
CA LEU A 75 -11.07 -9.21 22.27
C LEU A 75 -12.33 -10.03 21.99
N PHE A 76 -12.16 -11.34 21.73
CA PHE A 76 -13.25 -12.22 21.32
C PHE A 76 -14.43 -12.28 22.31
N PRO A 77 -14.22 -12.37 23.65
CA PRO A 77 -15.33 -12.43 24.60
C PRO A 77 -16.25 -11.21 24.54
N ASP A 78 -15.68 -10.04 24.22
CA ASP A 78 -16.39 -8.77 24.11
C ASP A 78 -17.00 -8.56 22.70
N GLY A 79 -16.90 -9.56 21.82
CA GLY A 79 -17.44 -9.52 20.45
C GLY A 79 -16.58 -8.78 19.42
N PHE A 80 -15.34 -8.44 19.78
CA PHE A 80 -14.37 -7.78 18.92
C PHE A 80 -13.33 -8.76 18.37
N SER A 81 -12.78 -8.45 17.21
CA SER A 81 -11.60 -9.16 16.71
C SER A 81 -10.78 -8.28 15.77
N ILE A 82 -9.59 -8.77 15.39
CA ILE A 82 -8.66 -8.10 14.48
C ILE A 82 -8.33 -8.98 13.27
N HIS A 83 -8.01 -8.36 12.14
CA HIS A 83 -7.49 -9.05 10.97
C HIS A 83 -6.44 -8.23 10.22
N HIS A 84 -5.24 -8.76 10.09
CA HIS A 84 -4.18 -8.15 9.28
C HIS A 84 -3.17 -9.18 8.79
N ALA A 85 -2.41 -8.83 7.74
CA ALA A 85 -1.43 -9.73 7.12
C ALA A 85 -0.35 -10.27 8.09
N GLY A 86 -0.04 -9.55 9.16
CA GLY A 86 0.91 -9.99 10.19
C GLY A 86 0.40 -11.10 11.14
N MET A 87 -0.88 -11.50 11.07
CA MET A 87 -1.40 -12.62 11.87
C MET A 87 -1.07 -13.96 11.22
N LEU A 88 -0.92 -15.00 12.06
CA LEU A 88 -0.80 -16.37 11.58
C LEU A 88 -1.99 -16.72 10.67
N ARG A 89 -1.73 -17.44 9.58
CA ARG A 89 -2.78 -17.84 8.62
C ARG A 89 -3.93 -18.58 9.31
N GLN A 90 -3.61 -19.45 10.27
CA GLN A 90 -4.59 -20.19 11.05
C GLN A 90 -5.54 -19.26 11.83
N ASP A 91 -5.01 -18.21 12.47
CA ASP A 91 -5.82 -17.23 13.19
C ASP A 91 -6.68 -16.39 12.24
N ARG A 92 -6.15 -16.00 11.07
CA ARG A 92 -6.92 -15.26 10.06
C ARG A 92 -8.14 -16.04 9.57
N THR A 93 -7.92 -17.29 9.17
CA THR A 93 -9.00 -18.18 8.73
C THR A 93 -10.01 -18.45 9.84
N MET A 94 -9.55 -18.59 11.08
CA MET A 94 -10.45 -18.72 12.23
C MET A 94 -11.32 -17.47 12.40
N VAL A 95 -10.73 -16.27 12.40
CA VAL A 95 -11.47 -15.02 12.55
C VAL A 95 -12.47 -14.80 11.42
N GLU A 96 -12.09 -15.11 10.17
CA GLU A 96 -12.99 -15.05 9.01
C GLU A 96 -14.22 -15.94 9.20
N GLN A 97 -14.03 -17.19 9.65
CA GLN A 97 -15.12 -18.13 9.92
C GLN A 97 -16.01 -17.69 11.08
N LEU A 98 -15.42 -17.19 12.17
CA LEU A 98 -16.16 -16.71 13.34
C LEU A 98 -16.99 -15.47 13.00
N PHE A 99 -16.43 -14.57 12.18
CA PHE A 99 -17.16 -13.40 11.68
C PHE A 99 -18.30 -13.83 10.75
N SER A 100 -18.08 -14.73 9.78
CA SER A 100 -19.16 -15.17 8.89
C SER A 100 -20.34 -15.83 9.61
N ARG A 101 -20.09 -16.41 10.80
CA ARG A 101 -21.10 -17.05 11.65
C ARG A 101 -21.81 -16.10 12.62
N GLY A 102 -21.47 -14.81 12.64
CA GLY A 102 -22.07 -13.85 13.56
C GLY A 102 -21.53 -13.90 14.99
N LEU A 103 -20.46 -14.65 15.25
CA LEU A 103 -19.85 -14.78 16.58
C LEU A 103 -18.90 -13.62 16.91
N ILE A 104 -18.58 -12.79 15.92
CA ILE A 104 -17.84 -11.53 16.08
C ILE A 104 -18.74 -10.42 15.52
N ARG A 105 -19.03 -9.41 16.34
CA ARG A 105 -19.87 -8.27 15.94
C ARG A 105 -19.06 -7.21 15.21
N VAL A 106 -17.84 -6.96 15.69
CA VAL A 106 -16.96 -5.91 15.14
C VAL A 106 -15.61 -6.50 14.78
N LEU A 107 -15.24 -6.38 13.50
CA LEU A 107 -13.95 -6.82 12.99
C LEU A 107 -13.12 -5.62 12.57
N VAL A 108 -11.97 -5.38 13.22
CA VAL A 108 -11.05 -4.31 12.85
C VAL A 108 -9.95 -4.86 11.95
N CYS A 109 -9.84 -4.36 10.72
CA CYS A 109 -8.96 -4.94 9.70
C CYS A 109 -8.12 -3.91 8.93
N THR A 110 -7.06 -4.39 8.29
CA THR A 110 -6.30 -3.58 7.31
C THR A 110 -6.92 -3.71 5.91
N ALA A 111 -6.68 -2.71 5.04
CA ALA A 111 -7.18 -2.68 3.65
C ALA A 111 -6.90 -3.95 2.83
N THR A 112 -5.86 -4.72 3.18
CA THR A 112 -5.55 -6.02 2.56
C THR A 112 -6.71 -7.03 2.59
N LEU A 113 -7.60 -6.96 3.59
CA LEU A 113 -8.77 -7.84 3.66
C LEU A 113 -9.72 -7.59 2.48
N ALA A 114 -9.87 -6.34 2.04
CA ALA A 114 -10.75 -5.97 0.94
C ALA A 114 -10.32 -6.60 -0.39
N TRP A 115 -9.03 -6.91 -0.56
CA TRP A 115 -8.50 -7.54 -1.77
C TRP A 115 -8.43 -9.08 -1.69
N GLY A 116 -8.12 -9.62 -0.50
CA GLY A 116 -7.71 -11.02 -0.37
C GLY A 116 -8.80 -12.03 -0.03
N VAL A 117 -9.95 -11.59 0.51
CA VAL A 117 -10.96 -12.52 1.06
C VAL A 117 -12.36 -12.03 0.75
N ASN A 118 -13.25 -12.95 0.36
CA ASN A 118 -14.66 -12.66 0.18
C ASN A 118 -15.45 -12.74 1.49
N LEU A 119 -15.23 -11.77 2.38
CA LEU A 119 -15.93 -11.66 3.66
C LEU A 119 -16.78 -10.37 3.68
N PRO A 120 -18.10 -10.45 3.46
CA PRO A 120 -18.99 -9.30 3.53
C PRO A 120 -19.44 -9.01 4.97
N ALA A 121 -19.80 -7.75 5.23
CA ALA A 121 -20.46 -7.28 6.44
C ALA A 121 -21.63 -6.38 6.07
N HIS A 122 -22.59 -6.18 6.97
CA HIS A 122 -23.68 -5.22 6.69
C HIS A 122 -23.11 -3.81 6.51
N ALA A 123 -22.25 -3.39 7.44
CA ALA A 123 -21.62 -2.07 7.41
C ALA A 123 -20.09 -2.15 7.40
N VAL A 124 -19.48 -1.19 6.71
CA VAL A 124 -18.03 -0.98 6.71
C VAL A 124 -17.70 0.47 7.08
N VAL A 125 -16.66 0.67 7.87
CA VAL A 125 -16.19 1.97 8.33
C VAL A 125 -14.72 2.12 7.96
N ILE A 126 -14.39 3.11 7.13
CA ILE A 126 -13.00 3.51 6.87
C ILE A 126 -12.62 4.57 7.91
N LYS A 127 -11.80 4.17 8.88
CA LYS A 127 -11.39 5.03 9.98
C LYS A 127 -10.10 5.77 9.63
N GLY A 128 -10.25 7.03 9.23
CA GLY A 128 -9.16 7.87 8.73
C GLY A 128 -8.88 7.55 7.27
N THR A 129 -8.35 8.53 6.52
CA THR A 129 -8.10 8.38 5.08
C THR A 129 -6.67 8.69 4.68
N GLN A 130 -5.75 8.64 5.62
CA GLN A 130 -4.34 8.92 5.41
C GLN A 130 -3.51 7.69 5.77
N VAL A 131 -2.69 7.27 4.82
CA VAL A 131 -1.74 6.16 4.94
C VAL A 131 -0.35 6.75 4.90
N TYR A 132 0.54 6.27 5.76
CA TYR A 132 1.94 6.65 5.66
C TYR A 132 2.60 5.92 4.49
N ASP A 133 3.00 6.65 3.45
CA ASP A 133 3.73 6.08 2.32
C ASP A 133 5.23 6.15 2.63
N ALA A 134 5.80 5.00 2.97
CA ALA A 134 7.23 4.87 3.26
C ALA A 134 8.10 5.23 2.05
N LYS A 135 7.59 5.04 0.83
CA LYS A 135 8.32 5.47 -0.37
C LYS A 135 8.32 6.99 -0.45
N LYS A 136 7.19 7.68 -0.29
CA LYS A 136 7.16 9.16 -0.41
C LYS A 136 7.63 9.92 0.84
N GLY A 137 7.87 9.20 1.94
CA GLY A 137 8.22 9.77 3.23
C GLY A 137 7.12 10.67 3.84
N SER A 138 5.88 10.54 3.39
CA SER A 138 4.77 11.44 3.74
C SER A 138 3.45 10.70 3.83
N PHE A 139 2.47 11.32 4.49
CA PHE A 139 1.11 10.80 4.50
C PHE A 139 0.44 11.06 3.15
N VAL A 140 -0.04 9.98 2.54
CA VAL A 140 -0.82 10.02 1.31
C VAL A 140 -2.27 9.68 1.61
N ASP A 141 -3.17 10.21 0.79
CA ASP A 141 -4.57 9.85 0.84
C ASP A 141 -4.78 8.43 0.31
N ILE A 142 -5.77 7.71 0.87
CA ILE A 142 -6.17 6.40 0.34
C ILE A 142 -6.66 6.56 -1.10
N GLY A 143 -6.23 5.68 -2.00
CA GLY A 143 -6.71 5.64 -3.37
C GLY A 143 -8.19 5.27 -3.47
N ILE A 144 -8.90 5.81 -4.46
CA ILE A 144 -10.33 5.50 -4.67
C ILE A 144 -10.59 4.00 -4.88
N LEU A 145 -9.63 3.27 -5.47
CA LEU A 145 -9.76 1.82 -5.66
C LEU A 145 -9.87 1.10 -4.31
N ASP A 146 -9.05 1.45 -3.32
CA ASP A 146 -9.13 0.85 -2.00
C ASP A 146 -10.46 1.20 -1.31
N VAL A 147 -10.91 2.45 -1.43
CA VAL A 147 -12.23 2.87 -0.90
C VAL A 147 -13.35 2.05 -1.53
N LEU A 148 -13.37 1.89 -2.86
CA LEU A 148 -14.38 1.12 -3.57
C LEU A 148 -14.32 -0.37 -3.24
N GLN A 149 -13.12 -0.94 -3.09
CA GLN A 149 -12.96 -2.35 -2.67
C GLN A 149 -13.47 -2.58 -1.25
N ILE A 150 -13.18 -1.65 -0.33
CA ILE A 150 -13.69 -1.70 1.05
C ILE A 150 -15.21 -1.58 1.05
N PHE A 151 -15.76 -0.61 0.31
CA PHE A 151 -17.22 -0.42 0.20
C PHE A 151 -17.91 -1.61 -0.48
N GLY A 152 -17.23 -2.32 -1.38
CA GLY A 152 -17.70 -3.58 -1.95
C GLY A 152 -17.85 -4.72 -0.92
N ARG A 153 -17.36 -4.56 0.31
CA ARG A 153 -17.61 -5.47 1.43
C ARG A 153 -18.87 -5.13 2.23
N ALA A 154 -19.48 -3.97 1.98
CA ALA A 154 -20.73 -3.57 2.62
C ALA A 154 -21.94 -4.23 1.95
N GLY A 155 -22.86 -4.72 2.78
CA GLY A 155 -24.02 -5.50 2.36
C GLY A 155 -23.67 -6.97 2.09
N ARG A 156 -24.36 -7.88 2.76
CA ARG A 156 -24.26 -9.32 2.49
C ARG A 156 -25.30 -9.72 1.43
N PRO A 157 -24.88 -10.12 0.22
CA PRO A 157 -25.80 -10.61 -0.79
C PRO A 157 -26.67 -11.73 -0.20
N GLN A 158 -27.98 -11.69 -0.45
CA GLN A 158 -29.01 -12.62 0.06
C GLN A 158 -29.47 -12.39 1.51
N PHE A 159 -28.71 -11.69 2.36
CA PHE A 159 -29.09 -11.44 3.77
C PHE A 159 -29.55 -10.02 4.01
N ASP A 160 -28.85 -9.04 3.44
CA ASP A 160 -29.11 -7.62 3.69
C ASP A 160 -29.84 -6.99 2.50
N LYS A 161 -30.85 -6.14 2.78
CA LYS A 161 -31.55 -5.35 1.75
C LYS A 161 -30.73 -4.14 1.28
N GLN A 162 -29.85 -3.66 2.15
CA GLN A 162 -28.98 -2.51 1.94
C GLN A 162 -27.65 -2.78 2.65
N GLY A 163 -26.57 -2.17 2.17
CA GLY A 163 -25.27 -2.14 2.86
C GLY A 163 -24.90 -0.71 3.18
N GLU A 164 -24.13 -0.51 4.25
CA GLU A 164 -23.71 0.83 4.68
C GLU A 164 -22.19 0.99 4.56
N GLY A 165 -21.75 2.01 3.80
CA GLY A 165 -20.34 2.37 3.66
C GLY A 165 -20.06 3.74 4.27
N ILE A 166 -19.19 3.78 5.28
CA ILE A 166 -18.91 4.99 6.07
C ILE A 166 -17.44 5.36 5.90
N ILE A 167 -17.15 6.63 5.57
CA ILE A 167 -15.79 7.18 5.53
C ILE A 167 -15.65 8.25 6.60
N ILE A 168 -14.66 8.10 7.47
CA ILE A 168 -14.27 9.10 8.46
C ILE A 168 -12.99 9.77 7.99
N THR A 169 -13.09 11.02 7.54
CA THR A 169 -11.98 11.80 6.99
C THR A 169 -11.94 13.22 7.58
N SER A 170 -10.89 13.99 7.28
CA SER A 170 -10.83 15.41 7.61
C SER A 170 -11.79 16.21 6.73
N HIS A 171 -12.28 17.34 7.23
CA HIS A 171 -13.21 18.19 6.50
C HIS A 171 -12.65 18.64 5.14
N GLU A 172 -11.35 18.93 5.08
CA GLU A 172 -10.63 19.33 3.86
C GLU A 172 -10.69 18.29 2.74
N LYS A 173 -10.75 16.99 3.09
CA LYS A 173 -10.74 15.88 2.13
C LYS A 173 -12.14 15.37 1.78
N LEU A 174 -13.18 15.84 2.48
CA LEU A 174 -14.55 15.41 2.24
C LEU A 174 -14.98 15.64 0.79
N SER A 175 -14.71 16.83 0.25
CA SER A 175 -15.04 17.17 -1.14
C SER A 175 -14.32 16.27 -2.15
N HIS A 176 -13.07 15.90 -1.88
CA HIS A 176 -12.27 14.99 -2.69
C HIS A 176 -12.91 13.60 -2.75
N TYR A 177 -13.20 12.98 -1.60
CA TYR A 177 -13.80 11.64 -1.57
C TYR A 177 -15.25 11.63 -2.10
N LEU A 178 -16.04 12.67 -1.82
CA LEU A 178 -17.37 12.80 -2.41
C LEU A 178 -17.30 12.91 -3.94
N ALA A 179 -16.39 13.72 -4.47
CA ALA A 179 -16.19 13.84 -5.91
C ALA A 179 -15.77 12.49 -6.52
N LEU A 180 -14.86 11.75 -5.88
CA LEU A 180 -14.43 10.44 -6.36
C LEU A 180 -15.52 9.37 -6.35
N LEU A 181 -16.45 9.42 -5.39
CA LEU A 181 -17.56 8.47 -5.29
C LEU A 181 -18.75 8.83 -6.17
N THR A 182 -19.00 10.12 -6.40
CA THR A 182 -20.18 10.62 -7.13
C THR A 182 -19.90 10.98 -8.58
N ARG A 183 -18.66 11.39 -8.90
CA ARG A 183 -18.27 11.73 -10.27
C ARG A 183 -17.54 10.55 -10.87
N GLN A 184 -17.96 10.16 -12.06
CA GLN A 184 -17.13 9.35 -12.95
C GLN A 184 -15.99 10.24 -13.45
N SER A 185 -14.95 10.44 -12.64
CA SER A 185 -13.71 11.04 -13.15
C SER A 185 -13.25 10.19 -14.32
N PRO A 186 -13.03 10.78 -15.52
CA PRO A 186 -12.52 10.03 -16.65
C PRO A 186 -11.22 9.35 -16.24
N ILE A 187 -11.09 8.06 -16.53
CA ILE A 187 -9.83 7.35 -16.31
C ILE A 187 -8.84 7.91 -17.34
N GLU A 188 -7.79 8.57 -16.87
CA GLU A 188 -6.73 9.12 -17.72
C GLU A 188 -5.52 8.18 -17.71
N SER A 189 -4.86 8.06 -18.86
CA SER A 189 -3.62 7.29 -18.99
C SER A 189 -2.47 7.91 -18.18
N GLN A 190 -1.77 7.09 -17.40
CA GLN A 190 -0.50 7.43 -16.74
C GLN A 190 0.72 6.97 -17.57
N PHE A 191 0.51 6.44 -18.78
CA PHE A 191 1.55 5.74 -19.53
C PHE A 191 2.74 6.63 -19.92
N ILE A 192 2.57 7.96 -20.00
CA ILE A 192 3.67 8.90 -20.30
C ILE A 192 4.86 8.71 -19.36
N SER A 193 4.63 8.47 -18.06
CA SER A 193 5.72 8.32 -17.09
C SER A 193 6.55 7.06 -17.27
N SER A 194 6.03 6.06 -18.00
CA SER A 194 6.68 4.77 -18.24
C SER A 194 6.85 4.49 -19.73
N LEU A 195 6.65 5.51 -20.58
CA LEU A 195 6.67 5.38 -22.03
C LEU A 195 8.07 5.01 -22.53
N THR A 196 9.10 5.64 -21.98
CA THR A 196 10.50 5.37 -22.34
C THR A 196 10.88 3.92 -22.06
N ASP A 197 10.59 3.44 -20.86
CA ASP A 197 10.89 2.06 -20.46
C ASP A 197 10.09 1.03 -21.28
N SER A 198 8.79 1.31 -21.52
CA SER A 198 7.93 0.42 -22.32
C SER A 198 8.34 0.38 -23.79
N LEU A 199 8.68 1.53 -24.39
CA LEU A 199 9.16 1.61 -25.77
C LEU A 199 10.50 0.87 -25.90
N ASN A 200 11.42 1.07 -24.95
CA ASN A 200 12.69 0.36 -24.94
C ASN A 200 12.50 -1.16 -24.88
N ALA A 201 11.48 -1.65 -24.16
CA ALA A 201 11.16 -3.07 -24.14
C ALA A 201 10.74 -3.63 -25.52
N GLU A 202 9.91 -2.91 -26.27
CA GLU A 202 9.52 -3.31 -27.63
C GLU A 202 10.70 -3.25 -28.62
N ILE A 203 11.57 -2.24 -28.49
CA ILE A 203 12.79 -2.17 -29.32
C ILE A 203 13.73 -3.35 -28.98
N ALA A 204 13.86 -3.70 -27.70
CA ALA A 204 14.68 -4.83 -27.28
C ALA A 204 14.10 -6.19 -27.75
N LEU A 205 12.78 -6.33 -27.80
CA LEU A 205 12.09 -7.50 -28.36
C LEU A 205 12.14 -7.56 -29.90
N GLY A 206 12.51 -6.46 -30.56
CA GLY A 206 12.54 -6.35 -32.01
C GLY A 206 11.15 -6.21 -32.65
N THR A 207 10.12 -5.95 -31.85
CA THR A 207 8.76 -5.63 -32.31
C THR A 207 8.66 -4.20 -32.84
N VAL A 208 9.52 -3.30 -32.37
CA VAL A 208 9.66 -1.92 -32.87
C VAL A 208 11.10 -1.68 -33.30
N THR A 209 11.31 -1.44 -34.60
CA THR A 209 12.63 -1.28 -35.21
C THR A 209 12.86 0.09 -35.83
N ASN A 210 11.82 0.92 -35.92
CA ASN A 210 11.86 2.26 -36.49
C ASN A 210 10.79 3.16 -35.86
N VAL A 211 10.82 4.47 -36.13
CA VAL A 211 9.86 5.40 -35.54
C VAL A 211 8.44 5.17 -36.05
N ASP A 212 8.24 4.75 -37.29
CA ASP A 212 6.90 4.49 -37.83
C ASP A 212 6.23 3.33 -37.06
N GLU A 213 6.98 2.25 -36.80
CA GLU A 213 6.54 1.15 -35.93
C GLU A 213 6.33 1.59 -34.47
N ALA A 214 7.14 2.51 -33.95
CA ALA A 214 6.94 3.06 -32.61
C ALA A 214 5.64 3.89 -32.50
N VAL A 215 5.32 4.66 -33.54
CA VAL A 215 4.07 5.43 -33.65
C VAL A 215 2.87 4.49 -33.80
N GLU A 216 3.01 3.43 -34.60
CA GLU A 216 1.99 2.39 -34.72
C GLU A 216 1.77 1.68 -33.38
N TRP A 217 2.84 1.28 -32.69
CA TRP A 217 2.76 0.68 -31.35
C TRP A 217 2.03 1.58 -30.36
N LEU A 218 2.37 2.87 -30.33
CA LEU A 218 1.69 3.86 -29.51
C LEU A 218 0.18 3.91 -29.78
N SER A 219 -0.24 3.69 -31.03
CA SER A 219 -1.66 3.72 -31.41
C SER A 219 -2.50 2.64 -30.73
N TYR A 220 -1.88 1.51 -30.34
CA TYR A 220 -2.54 0.44 -29.60
C TYR A 220 -2.70 0.72 -28.10
N THR A 221 -2.09 1.80 -27.59
CA THR A 221 -2.10 2.11 -26.16
C THR A 221 -3.35 2.90 -25.74
N TYR A 222 -3.72 2.76 -24.47
CA TYR A 222 -4.76 3.61 -23.88
C TYR A 222 -4.38 5.10 -23.90
N LEU A 223 -3.09 5.41 -23.87
CA LEU A 223 -2.58 6.79 -23.98
C LEU A 223 -3.03 7.44 -25.28
N TYR A 224 -2.85 6.76 -26.42
CA TYR A 224 -3.26 7.29 -27.72
C TYR A 224 -4.76 7.57 -27.79
N ILE A 225 -5.59 6.64 -27.28
CA ILE A 225 -7.04 6.82 -27.22
C ILE A 225 -7.39 8.06 -26.39
N ARG A 226 -6.78 8.21 -25.20
CA ARG A 226 -7.03 9.36 -24.31
C ARG A 226 -6.51 10.68 -24.85
N MET A 227 -5.34 10.70 -25.50
CA MET A 227 -4.78 11.88 -26.17
C MET A 227 -5.69 12.40 -27.27
N ARG A 228 -6.43 11.54 -27.96
CA ARG A 228 -7.42 11.95 -28.97
C ARG A 228 -8.71 12.49 -28.39
N VAL A 229 -9.15 11.96 -27.25
CA VAL A 229 -10.40 12.35 -26.59
C VAL A 229 -10.21 13.61 -25.72
N ASN A 230 -9.06 13.76 -25.07
CA ASN A 230 -8.75 14.90 -24.20
C ASN A 230 -7.31 15.43 -24.45
N PRO A 231 -7.02 16.01 -25.63
CA PRO A 231 -5.65 16.42 -26.00
C PRO A 231 -5.02 17.43 -25.04
N LEU A 232 -5.85 18.31 -24.46
CA LEU A 232 -5.41 19.35 -23.53
C LEU A 232 -4.85 18.78 -22.22
N ALA A 233 -5.41 17.66 -21.72
CA ALA A 233 -4.89 17.01 -20.52
C ALA A 233 -3.48 16.42 -20.73
N TYR A 234 -3.08 16.21 -21.97
CA TYR A 234 -1.77 15.66 -22.35
C TYR A 234 -0.81 16.72 -22.90
N GLY A 235 -1.16 18.00 -22.78
CA GLY A 235 -0.28 19.10 -23.19
C GLY A 235 0.01 19.13 -24.69
N ILE A 236 -0.92 18.66 -25.54
CA ILE A 236 -0.78 18.66 -27.00
C ILE A 236 -1.34 19.98 -27.56
N PRO A 237 -0.50 20.97 -27.92
CA PRO A 237 -0.93 22.14 -28.67
C PRO A 237 -1.17 21.78 -30.15
N TYR A 238 -2.01 22.55 -30.82
CA TYR A 238 -2.31 22.38 -32.24
C TYR A 238 -1.05 22.70 -33.08
N GLY A 239 -0.31 21.69 -33.56
CA GLY A 239 0.64 21.84 -34.67
C GLY A 239 2.14 21.52 -34.45
N ALA A 240 2.52 20.45 -33.74
CA ALA A 240 3.92 20.03 -33.68
C ALA A 240 4.35 19.18 -34.91
N LYS A 241 5.50 19.50 -35.52
CA LYS A 241 6.10 18.85 -36.71
C LYS A 241 7.25 17.88 -36.37
N GLU A 242 7.44 16.88 -37.22
CA GLU A 242 8.35 15.72 -37.12
C GLU A 242 9.86 16.02 -37.24
N ARG A 243 10.67 15.13 -36.65
CA ARG A 243 12.12 14.96 -36.89
C ARG A 243 12.40 13.51 -37.30
N ASN A 244 13.41 13.30 -38.15
CA ASN A 244 13.76 12.02 -38.79
C ASN A 244 13.98 10.86 -37.80
N GLY A 245 13.46 9.67 -38.15
CA GLY A 245 13.08 8.62 -37.19
C GLY A 245 13.63 7.20 -37.42
N TYR A 246 14.94 7.02 -37.26
CA TYR A 246 15.54 5.68 -37.10
C TYR A 246 15.85 5.41 -35.62
N LEU A 247 15.48 4.23 -35.12
CA LEU A 247 15.72 3.79 -33.74
C LEU A 247 16.55 2.50 -33.77
N ASN A 248 17.53 2.38 -32.89
CA ASN A 248 18.28 1.14 -32.67
C ASN A 248 18.46 0.94 -31.16
N SER A 249 18.22 -0.28 -30.67
CA SER A 249 18.49 -0.60 -29.27
C SER A 249 19.99 -0.70 -29.03
N THR A 250 20.49 -0.01 -28.02
CA THR A 250 21.85 -0.19 -27.50
C THR A 250 21.90 -1.41 -26.57
N ASP A 251 23.08 -1.97 -26.31
CA ASP A 251 23.21 -3.08 -25.35
C ASP A 251 22.72 -2.68 -23.95
N LEU A 252 22.95 -1.42 -23.55
CA LEU A 252 22.41 -0.84 -22.32
C LEU A 252 20.88 -0.79 -22.32
N GLY A 253 20.26 -0.41 -23.45
CA GLY A 253 18.81 -0.46 -23.63
C GLY A 253 18.26 -1.88 -23.47
N ARG A 254 18.92 -2.87 -24.07
CA ARG A 254 18.54 -4.30 -23.90
C ARG A 254 18.62 -4.74 -22.45
N THR A 255 19.68 -4.37 -21.72
CA THR A 255 19.82 -4.66 -20.29
C THR A 255 18.70 -4.01 -19.48
N ALA A 256 18.38 -2.74 -19.74
CA ALA A 256 17.29 -2.02 -19.08
C ALA A 256 15.96 -2.76 -19.22
N SER A 257 15.64 -3.17 -20.45
CA SER A 257 14.42 -3.92 -20.76
C SER A 257 14.38 -5.28 -20.08
N HIS A 258 15.47 -6.05 -20.16
CA HIS A 258 15.49 -7.43 -19.68
C HIS A 258 15.30 -7.51 -18.15
N PHE A 259 15.80 -6.51 -17.43
CA PHE A 259 15.76 -6.47 -15.97
C PHE A 259 14.74 -5.47 -15.38
N TYR A 260 13.91 -4.85 -16.22
CA TYR A 260 12.92 -3.83 -15.79
C TYR A 260 13.55 -2.69 -14.98
N ILE A 261 14.71 -2.21 -15.44
CA ILE A 261 15.45 -1.10 -14.81
C ILE A 261 15.09 0.20 -15.53
N LYS A 262 14.82 1.27 -14.77
CA LYS A 262 14.52 2.60 -15.34
C LYS A 262 15.68 3.10 -16.20
N HIS A 263 15.37 3.76 -17.31
CA HIS A 263 16.40 4.35 -18.19
C HIS A 263 17.37 5.30 -17.45
N ASP A 264 16.87 6.15 -16.56
CA ASP A 264 17.69 7.05 -15.73
C ASP A 264 18.69 6.29 -14.84
N THR A 265 18.31 5.12 -14.32
CA THR A 265 19.21 4.27 -13.52
C THR A 265 20.32 3.68 -14.39
N ILE A 266 20.00 3.30 -15.63
CA ILE A 266 21.01 2.82 -16.59
C ILE A 266 21.95 3.95 -17.01
N GLU A 267 21.46 5.19 -17.12
CA GLU A 267 22.31 6.37 -17.33
C GLU A 267 23.30 6.55 -16.18
N VAL A 268 22.82 6.51 -14.93
CA VAL A 268 23.67 6.55 -13.73
C VAL A 268 24.72 5.42 -13.75
N PHE A 269 24.32 4.20 -14.09
CA PHE A 269 25.25 3.08 -14.17
C PHE A 269 26.28 3.28 -15.29
N ASN A 270 25.86 3.79 -16.45
CA ASN A 270 26.77 4.04 -17.56
C ASN A 270 27.82 5.12 -17.23
N GLU A 271 27.47 6.12 -16.42
CA GLU A 271 28.40 7.15 -15.97
C GLU A 271 29.35 6.68 -14.85
N MET A 272 28.83 5.87 -13.91
CA MET A 272 29.58 5.47 -12.71
C MET A 272 30.36 4.17 -12.86
N PHE A 273 29.93 3.26 -13.75
CA PHE A 273 30.51 1.94 -13.90
C PHE A 273 31.91 2.00 -14.50
N LYS A 274 32.86 1.31 -13.85
CA LYS A 274 34.25 1.19 -14.30
C LYS A 274 34.63 -0.28 -14.41
N GLU A 275 35.56 -0.58 -15.31
CA GLU A 275 36.06 -1.94 -15.56
C GLU A 275 36.51 -2.65 -14.28
N HIS A 276 37.10 -1.90 -13.35
CA HIS A 276 37.49 -2.39 -12.04
C HIS A 276 36.84 -1.51 -10.95
N MET A 277 35.79 -2.03 -10.32
CA MET A 277 35.17 -1.40 -9.16
C MET A 277 35.25 -2.31 -7.93
N PRO A 278 35.72 -1.80 -6.78
CA PRO A 278 35.63 -2.53 -5.53
C PRO A 278 34.17 -2.57 -5.04
N GLU A 279 33.83 -3.59 -4.24
CA GLU A 279 32.46 -3.81 -3.74
C GLU A 279 31.78 -2.58 -3.08
N PRO A 280 32.47 -1.73 -2.29
CA PRO A 280 31.88 -0.51 -1.75
C PRO A 280 31.42 0.48 -2.84
N ASP A 281 32.14 0.53 -3.96
CA ASP A 281 31.82 1.43 -5.07
C ASP A 281 30.64 0.90 -5.88
N VAL A 282 30.50 -0.42 -6.00
CA VAL A 282 29.30 -1.05 -6.58
C VAL A 282 28.06 -0.75 -5.75
N LEU A 283 28.14 -0.91 -4.43
CA LEU A 283 27.03 -0.59 -3.52
C LEU A 283 26.70 0.91 -3.54
N SER A 284 27.73 1.75 -3.64
CA SER A 284 27.55 3.19 -3.83
C SER A 284 26.86 3.49 -5.16
N MET A 285 27.23 2.85 -6.26
CA MET A 285 26.55 3.05 -7.55
C MET A 285 25.07 2.61 -7.47
N LEU A 286 24.80 1.43 -6.90
CA LEU A 286 23.43 0.93 -6.72
C LEU A 286 22.57 1.86 -5.85
N SER A 287 23.15 2.52 -4.84
CA SER A 287 22.37 3.45 -4.03
C SER A 287 21.92 4.71 -4.78
N HIS A 288 22.50 5.00 -5.95
CA HIS A 288 22.12 6.12 -6.82
C HIS A 288 21.02 5.77 -7.84
N SER A 289 20.52 4.54 -7.85
CA SER A 289 19.44 4.13 -8.75
C SER A 289 18.14 4.93 -8.51
N GLN A 290 17.45 5.31 -9.58
CA GLN A 290 16.19 6.06 -9.53
C GLN A 290 15.00 5.24 -8.98
N GLU A 291 15.15 3.94 -8.80
CA GLU A 291 14.22 3.13 -8.03
C GLU A 291 14.20 3.55 -6.55
N PHE A 292 15.27 4.16 -6.05
CA PHE A 292 15.41 4.64 -4.68
C PHE A 292 15.19 6.15 -4.52
N GLU A 293 14.80 6.86 -5.59
CA GLU A 293 14.64 8.33 -5.59
C GLU A 293 13.71 8.85 -4.48
N GLN A 294 12.79 8.01 -4.02
CA GLN A 294 11.79 8.39 -3.04
C GLN A 294 12.27 8.16 -1.59
N VAL A 295 13.32 7.38 -1.34
CA VAL A 295 13.76 6.99 0.00
C VAL A 295 14.20 8.20 0.82
N LYS A 296 13.41 8.64 1.79
CA LYS A 296 13.78 9.76 2.67
C LYS A 296 14.24 9.28 4.03
N VAL A 297 15.32 9.86 4.53
CA VAL A 297 15.78 9.70 5.91
C VAL A 297 14.90 10.53 6.83
N ARG A 298 14.26 9.91 7.82
CA ARG A 298 13.48 10.63 8.83
C ARG A 298 14.36 11.13 9.98
N GLU A 299 13.91 12.18 10.65
CA GLU A 299 14.64 12.76 11.79
C GLU A 299 14.78 11.79 12.96
N ASP A 300 13.76 10.98 13.24
CA ASP A 300 13.75 9.98 14.31
C ASP A 300 14.64 8.76 14.01
N GLU A 301 14.86 8.46 12.73
CA GLU A 301 15.72 7.36 12.29
C GLU A 301 17.20 7.78 12.18
N THR A 302 17.49 9.09 12.18
CA THR A 302 18.84 9.61 11.91
C THR A 302 19.87 9.07 12.90
N SER A 303 19.63 9.17 14.21
CA SER A 303 20.60 8.71 15.22
C SER A 303 20.88 7.20 15.17
N GLU A 304 19.88 6.39 14.81
CA GLU A 304 20.06 4.94 14.63
C GLU A 304 20.91 4.63 13.38
N LEU A 305 20.63 5.33 12.27
CA LEU A 305 21.40 5.20 11.03
C LEU A 305 22.87 5.59 11.26
N GLU A 306 23.14 6.68 11.99
CA GLU A 306 24.50 7.12 12.33
C GLU A 306 25.27 6.06 13.11
N PHE A 307 24.65 5.49 14.15
CA PHE A 307 25.25 4.41 14.94
C PHE A 307 25.57 3.18 14.09
N HIS A 308 24.66 2.80 13.18
CA HIS A 308 24.90 1.65 12.31
C HIS A 308 25.97 1.92 11.24
N MET A 309 26.08 3.15 10.74
CA MET A 309 27.14 3.53 9.79
C MET A 309 28.53 3.47 10.43
N SER A 310 28.67 3.82 11.72
CA SER A 310 29.98 3.82 12.40
C SER A 310 30.38 2.44 12.93
N GLU A 311 29.44 1.68 13.51
CA GLU A 311 29.79 0.48 14.28
C GLU A 311 29.44 -0.85 13.56
N ASN A 312 28.52 -0.84 12.59
CA ASN A 312 27.88 -2.08 12.11
C ASN A 312 27.97 -2.30 10.60
N CYS A 313 28.53 -1.36 9.85
CA CYS A 313 28.64 -1.42 8.41
C CYS A 313 29.91 -2.20 8.00
N PRO A 314 29.81 -3.36 7.33
CA PRO A 314 30.97 -4.15 6.93
C PRO A 314 31.82 -3.46 5.85
N LEU A 315 31.21 -2.61 5.03
CA LEU A 315 31.88 -1.86 3.97
C LEU A 315 31.71 -0.35 4.17
N PRO A 316 32.73 0.47 3.83
CA PRO A 316 32.66 1.91 4.01
C PRO A 316 31.58 2.55 3.12
N VAL A 317 30.73 3.38 3.71
CA VAL A 317 29.70 4.16 3.00
C VAL A 317 30.26 5.53 2.66
N LYS A 318 30.23 5.92 1.37
CA LYS A 318 30.63 7.26 0.91
C LYS A 318 29.50 8.28 1.19
N GLY A 319 29.84 9.45 1.75
CA GLY A 319 28.91 10.52 2.15
C GLY A 319 28.88 10.74 3.68
N GLY A 320 29.18 11.95 4.14
CA GLY A 320 29.53 12.24 5.55
C GLY A 320 28.33 12.53 6.47
N VAL A 321 28.47 12.13 7.73
CA VAL A 321 27.39 11.99 8.74
C VAL A 321 26.80 13.31 9.27
N ARG A 322 27.46 14.47 9.17
CA ARG A 322 27.04 15.65 9.96
C ARG A 322 26.04 16.63 9.34
N LYS A 323 25.89 16.67 8.00
CA LYS A 323 24.96 17.60 7.31
C LYS A 323 24.30 17.04 6.04
N GLN A 324 24.79 15.94 5.48
CA GLN A 324 24.31 15.43 4.18
C GLN A 324 23.15 14.43 4.31
N LEU A 325 23.02 13.65 5.38
CA LEU A 325 21.94 12.65 5.52
C LEU A 325 20.52 13.22 5.47
N ARG A 326 20.33 14.52 5.74
CA ARG A 326 19.02 15.20 5.63
C ARG A 326 18.63 15.57 4.19
N GLN A 327 19.60 15.64 3.28
CA GLN A 327 19.42 16.05 1.89
C GLN A 327 19.79 14.96 0.87
N ASP A 328 20.59 13.98 1.30
CA ASP A 328 21.16 12.93 0.47
C ASP A 328 20.74 11.55 1.02
N GLN A 329 19.94 10.86 0.22
CA GLN A 329 19.35 9.55 0.53
C GLN A 329 20.26 8.36 0.21
N HIS A 330 21.33 8.59 -0.55
CA HIS A 330 22.18 7.51 -1.06
C HIS A 330 22.93 6.77 0.05
N PRO A 331 23.50 7.44 1.08
CA PRO A 331 24.16 6.74 2.20
C PRO A 331 23.21 5.84 3.00
N ALA A 332 21.97 6.29 3.22
CA ALA A 332 20.96 5.50 3.94
C ALA A 332 20.51 4.28 3.13
N THR A 333 20.34 4.45 1.82
CA THR A 333 20.03 3.34 0.90
C THR A 333 21.15 2.30 0.88
N ASN A 334 22.40 2.74 0.82
CA ASN A 334 23.57 1.86 0.88
C ASN A 334 23.61 1.05 2.19
N LEU A 335 23.39 1.71 3.34
CA LEU A 335 23.36 1.06 4.64
C LEU A 335 22.25 0.00 4.72
N HIS A 336 21.05 0.30 4.22
CA HIS A 336 19.96 -0.66 4.17
C HIS A 336 20.27 -1.87 3.29
N LEU A 337 20.91 -1.67 2.13
CA LEU A 337 21.36 -2.75 1.25
C LEU A 337 22.36 -3.66 1.97
N GLN A 338 23.39 -3.09 2.61
CA GLN A 338 24.38 -3.87 3.36
C GLN A 338 23.77 -4.66 4.51
N ARG A 339 22.83 -4.05 5.27
CA ARG A 339 22.13 -4.71 6.38
C ARG A 339 21.24 -5.85 5.86
N PHE A 340 20.55 -5.65 4.74
CA PHE A 340 19.75 -6.69 4.10
C PHE A 340 20.62 -7.88 3.68
N CYS A 341 21.71 -7.66 2.95
CA CYS A 341 22.63 -8.72 2.54
C CYS A 341 23.19 -9.51 3.75
N ARG A 342 23.58 -8.82 4.82
CA ARG A 342 24.08 -9.46 6.05
C ARG A 342 23.01 -10.30 6.74
N LEU A 343 21.77 -9.80 6.84
CA LEU A 343 20.67 -10.54 7.44
C LEU A 343 20.29 -11.77 6.60
N LEU A 344 20.39 -11.68 5.28
CA LEU A 344 20.16 -12.79 4.36
C LEU A 344 21.22 -13.89 4.53
N LEU A 345 22.49 -13.50 4.66
CA LEU A 345 23.61 -14.41 4.87
C LEU A 345 23.67 -15.00 6.29
N ALA A 346 23.16 -14.29 7.29
CA ALA A 346 23.03 -14.78 8.67
C ALA A 346 21.80 -15.69 8.87
N GLY A 347 20.97 -15.86 7.83
CA GLY A 347 19.74 -16.65 7.83
C GLY A 347 19.78 -17.90 6.93
N LEU A 348 20.98 -18.41 6.62
CA LEU A 348 21.25 -19.74 6.04
C LEU A 348 22.09 -20.58 7.00
#